data_AF-A0A9P6ISM9-F1
#
_entry.id   AF-A0A9P6ISM9-F1
#
_cell.length_a   1.000
_cell.length_b   1.000
_cell.length_c   1.000
_cell.angle_alpha   90.00
_cell.angle_beta   90.00
_cell.angle_gamma   90.00
#
_symmetry.space_group_name_H-M   'P 1'
#
loop_
_entity.id
_entity.type
_entity.pdbx_description
1 polymer ?
#
loop_
_entity_poly.entity_id
_entity_poly.type
_entity_poly.pdbx_seq_one_letter_code
_entity_poly.pdbx_strand_id
1 'polypeptide(L)'
;MMDNPAIAALIAYKCSAYNIVDLAVFGLPFAGSINQFKIMSGTIQGSTANEGNAGIFSFAAIFIFLHIGGRYDAVNEDFGAENWQFHALMMIYFFFTVILMLNVLIALINGAFNDGDETWRQVWLLNRLQVVESAENLSYLIPGYRQSSPWFPTEIYYSATEEEIREFAEKYPSVDNQDVVKVDKSRTSDPEDPWTSLQTQQEAARRKMEDMCEQAKRSQEQLQGQGIKLQDQIVTLKNQNNELKDQLRHQQESLEAQINGLKAFMKELLPSKPS
;
A
#
# COMPACT_ATOMS: atom_id res chain seq x y z
N MET A 1 21.18 -33.37 -29.13
CA MET A 1 19.70 -33.38 -29.21
C MET A 1 19.19 -33.21 -27.80
N MET A 2 18.93 -31.97 -27.38
CA MET A 2 18.48 -31.63 -26.03
C MET A 2 17.12 -30.94 -26.15
N ASP A 3 16.07 -31.76 -26.12
CA ASP A 3 14.68 -31.31 -26.07
C ASP A 3 14.29 -31.16 -24.59
N ASN A 4 14.78 -30.09 -23.94
CA ASN A 4 14.28 -29.72 -22.63
C ASN A 4 13.24 -28.60 -22.77
N PRO A 5 11.94 -28.87 -22.56
CA PRO A 5 10.86 -27.90 -22.73
C PRO A 5 11.00 -26.70 -21.79
N ALA A 6 11.71 -26.83 -20.66
CA ALA A 6 11.97 -25.73 -19.74
C ALA A 6 12.95 -24.69 -20.31
N ILE A 7 13.96 -25.12 -21.07
CA ILE A 7 14.95 -24.21 -21.69
C ILE A 7 14.33 -23.44 -22.85
N ALA A 8 13.45 -24.10 -23.63
CA ALA A 8 12.69 -23.45 -24.69
C ALA A 8 11.72 -22.38 -24.15
N ALA A 9 11.05 -22.64 -23.02
CA ALA A 9 10.17 -21.67 -22.36
C ALA A 9 10.95 -20.46 -21.80
N LEU A 10 12.16 -20.68 -21.27
CA LEU A 10 13.01 -19.61 -20.72
C LEU A 10 13.57 -18.68 -21.82
N ILE A 11 13.84 -19.22 -23.02
CA ILE A 11 14.23 -18.45 -24.20
C ILE A 11 13.02 -17.71 -24.80
N ALA A 12 11.83 -18.33 -24.82
CA ALA A 12 10.60 -17.69 -25.29
C ALA A 12 10.15 -16.53 -24.37
N TYR A 13 10.36 -16.63 -23.06
CA TYR A 13 10.07 -15.56 -22.10
C TYR A 13 11.00 -14.35 -22.26
N LYS A 14 12.30 -14.57 -22.51
CA LYS A 14 13.25 -13.48 -22.79
C LYS A 14 13.00 -12.75 -24.13
N CYS A 15 12.39 -13.43 -25.10
CA CYS A 15 12.05 -12.87 -26.41
C CYS A 15 10.58 -12.44 -26.55
N SER A 16 9.86 -12.26 -25.45
CA SER A 16 8.52 -11.68 -25.50
C SER A 16 8.65 -10.18 -25.82
N ALA A 17 8.28 -9.79 -27.04
CA ALA A 17 8.31 -8.40 -27.51
C ALA A 17 7.61 -7.42 -26.54
N TYR A 18 6.69 -7.92 -25.73
CA TYR A 18 6.03 -7.19 -24.65
C TYR A 18 7.01 -6.61 -23.61
N ASN A 19 8.13 -7.28 -23.32
CA ASN A 19 9.10 -6.80 -22.33
C ASN A 19 9.95 -5.62 -22.86
N ILE A 20 10.21 -5.57 -24.18
CA ILE A 20 10.87 -4.42 -24.83
C ILE A 20 9.89 -3.26 -25.00
N VAL A 21 8.64 -3.55 -25.33
CA VAL A 21 7.59 -2.53 -25.43
C VAL A 21 7.33 -1.91 -24.06
N ASP A 22 7.23 -2.71 -22.98
CA ASP A 22 7.13 -2.18 -21.61
C ASP A 22 8.38 -1.39 -21.22
N LEU A 23 9.59 -1.90 -21.49
CA LEU A 23 10.82 -1.16 -21.21
C LEU A 23 10.92 0.14 -22.00
N ALA A 24 10.38 0.21 -23.22
CA ALA A 24 10.32 1.43 -24.01
C ALA A 24 9.23 2.39 -23.51
N VAL A 25 8.05 1.86 -23.16
CA VAL A 25 6.90 2.62 -22.63
C VAL A 25 7.23 3.26 -21.28
N PHE A 26 8.03 2.59 -20.44
CA PHE A 26 8.48 3.16 -19.16
C PHE A 26 9.84 3.87 -19.26
N GLY A 27 10.76 3.35 -20.08
CA GLY A 27 12.12 3.88 -20.21
C GLY A 27 12.19 5.18 -20.99
N LEU A 28 11.38 5.38 -22.04
CA LEU A 28 11.40 6.63 -22.81
C LEU A 28 10.86 7.82 -22.01
N PRO A 29 9.72 7.72 -21.28
CA PRO A 29 9.29 8.80 -20.39
C PRO A 29 10.25 9.02 -19.23
N PHE A 30 10.86 7.96 -18.68
CA PHE A 30 11.82 8.08 -17.58
C PHE A 30 13.13 8.76 -18.02
N ALA A 31 13.67 8.40 -19.19
CA ALA A 31 14.83 9.07 -19.78
C ALA A 31 14.52 10.53 -20.15
N GLY A 32 13.32 10.80 -20.69
CA GLY A 32 12.82 12.15 -20.92
C GLY A 32 12.73 12.97 -19.62
N SER A 33 12.25 12.35 -18.54
CA SER A 33 12.13 12.97 -17.22
C SER A 33 13.49 13.32 -16.61
N ILE A 34 14.49 12.44 -16.73
CA ILE A 34 15.87 12.71 -16.26
C ILE A 34 16.51 13.84 -17.07
N ASN A 35 16.31 13.87 -18.40
CA ASN A 35 16.84 14.93 -19.25
C ASN A 35 16.21 16.29 -18.89
N GLN A 36 14.91 16.32 -18.63
CA GLN A 36 14.22 17.54 -18.20
C GLN A 36 14.62 17.98 -16.78
N PHE A 37 14.88 17.07 -15.85
CA PHE A 37 15.41 17.40 -14.53
C PHE A 37 16.77 18.11 -14.63
N LYS A 38 17.64 17.71 -15.56
CA LYS A 38 18.93 18.37 -15.82
C LYS A 38 18.80 19.77 -16.45
N ILE A 39 17.74 20.00 -17.23
CA ILE A 39 17.41 21.32 -17.80
C ILE A 39 16.87 22.24 -16.71
N MET A 40 15.95 21.74 -15.85
CA MET A 40 15.41 22.49 -14.71
C MET A 40 16.44 22.75 -13.61
N SER A 41 17.45 21.88 -13.44
CA SER A 41 18.56 22.09 -12.49
C SER A 41 19.65 23.03 -13.01
N GLY A 42 19.43 23.72 -14.13
CA GLY A 42 20.30 24.80 -14.62
C GLY A 42 21.62 24.35 -15.25
N THR A 43 21.76 23.08 -15.66
CA THR A 43 23.04 22.55 -16.19
C THR A 43 23.17 22.65 -17.72
N ILE A 44 22.07 22.85 -18.47
CA ILE A 44 22.12 23.03 -19.93
C ILE A 44 21.35 24.30 -20.32
N GLN A 45 22.09 25.35 -20.67
CA GLN A 45 21.58 26.56 -21.29
C GLN A 45 21.74 26.42 -22.81
N GLY A 46 20.62 26.29 -23.52
CA GLY A 46 20.56 26.40 -24.97
C GLY A 46 20.02 25.16 -25.69
N SER A 47 18.82 25.26 -26.27
CA SER A 47 18.70 25.69 -27.66
C SER A 47 17.22 25.69 -28.04
N THR A 48 16.77 26.83 -28.53
CA THR A 48 15.50 27.06 -29.21
C THR A 48 15.39 26.25 -30.51
N ALA A 49 14.12 26.02 -30.91
CA ALA A 49 13.62 25.58 -32.22
C ALA A 49 13.38 24.06 -32.41
N ASN A 50 12.10 23.68 -32.37
CA ASN A 50 11.47 22.43 -32.81
C ASN A 50 11.20 21.28 -31.80
N GLU A 51 11.36 21.49 -30.49
CA GLU A 51 10.99 20.51 -29.45
C GLU A 51 9.67 20.84 -28.71
N GLY A 52 8.85 21.72 -29.28
CA GLY A 52 7.70 22.32 -28.61
C GLY A 52 6.60 21.34 -28.16
N ASN A 53 6.48 20.15 -28.76
CA ASN A 53 5.44 19.19 -28.38
C ASN A 53 5.96 18.14 -27.38
N ALA A 54 7.12 17.52 -27.63
CA ALA A 54 7.63 16.44 -26.77
C ALA A 54 7.97 16.94 -25.36
N GLY A 55 8.46 18.17 -25.24
CA GLY A 55 8.74 18.82 -23.95
C GLY A 55 7.47 18.98 -23.10
N ILE A 56 6.38 19.44 -23.71
CA ILE A 56 5.08 19.68 -23.06
C ILE A 56 4.41 18.35 -22.65
N PHE A 57 4.46 17.33 -23.51
CA PHE A 57 3.87 16.01 -23.18
C PHE A 57 4.61 15.34 -22.03
N SER A 58 5.95 15.37 -22.02
CA SER A 58 6.75 14.81 -20.93
C SER A 58 6.54 15.58 -19.63
N PHE A 59 6.44 16.91 -19.70
CA PHE A 59 6.13 17.76 -18.55
C PHE A 59 4.74 17.47 -17.98
N ALA A 60 3.73 17.36 -18.85
CA ALA A 60 2.37 17.01 -18.46
C ALA A 60 2.31 15.64 -17.77
N ALA A 61 3.04 14.64 -18.27
CA ALA A 61 3.10 13.31 -17.65
C ALA A 61 3.70 13.35 -16.24
N ILE A 62 4.80 14.08 -16.04
CA ILE A 62 5.42 14.27 -14.72
C ILE A 62 4.48 15.03 -13.78
N PHE A 63 3.83 16.08 -14.29
CA PHE A 63 2.86 16.86 -13.52
C PHE A 63 1.71 15.98 -13.02
N ILE A 64 1.10 15.18 -13.90
CA ILE A 64 0.04 14.23 -13.57
C ILE A 64 0.51 13.21 -12.51
N PHE A 65 1.71 12.64 -12.69
CA PHE A 65 2.27 11.68 -11.74
C PHE A 65 2.51 12.29 -10.35
N LEU A 66 3.09 13.50 -10.29
CA LEU A 66 3.29 14.22 -9.02
C LEU A 66 1.95 14.62 -8.38
N HIS A 67 0.93 14.90 -9.19
CA HIS A 67 -0.41 15.22 -8.71
C HIS A 67 -1.08 14.03 -8.02
N ILE A 68 -0.92 12.81 -8.57
CA ILE A 68 -1.39 11.57 -7.92
C ILE A 68 -0.67 11.38 -6.57
N GLY A 69 0.61 11.73 -6.50
CA GLY A 69 1.43 11.65 -5.28
C GLY A 69 1.18 12.76 -4.25
N GLY A 70 0.21 13.65 -4.47
CA GLY A 70 -0.15 14.72 -3.53
C GLY A 70 0.75 15.95 -3.58
N ARG A 71 1.54 16.11 -4.64
CA ARG A 71 2.32 17.35 -4.90
C ARG A 71 1.54 18.23 -5.88
N TYR A 72 0.88 19.25 -5.34
CA TYR A 72 -0.02 20.16 -6.06
C TYR A 72 0.64 21.46 -6.54
N ASP A 73 1.97 21.53 -6.50
CA ASP A 73 2.70 22.76 -6.82
C ASP A 73 2.52 23.14 -8.29
N ALA A 74 2.25 24.41 -8.55
CA ALA A 74 2.08 24.92 -9.91
C ALA A 74 3.47 25.04 -10.54
N VAL A 75 3.84 24.08 -11.38
CA VAL A 75 5.17 24.00 -11.98
C VAL A 75 5.42 25.15 -12.99
N ASN A 76 4.40 25.94 -13.33
CA ASN A 76 4.55 27.19 -14.07
C ASN A 76 3.56 28.26 -13.56
N GLU A 77 4.06 29.48 -13.35
CA GLU A 77 3.28 30.65 -12.87
C GLU A 77 2.22 31.10 -13.89
N ASP A 78 2.37 30.72 -15.17
CA ASP A 78 1.40 31.01 -16.24
C ASP A 78 0.06 30.28 -16.09
N PHE A 79 0.00 29.18 -15.32
CA PHE A 79 -1.26 28.48 -14.98
C PHE A 79 -1.93 29.06 -13.73
N GLY A 80 -1.74 30.36 -13.50
CA GLY A 80 -2.28 31.09 -12.35
C GLY A 80 -3.81 31.03 -12.22
N ALA A 81 -4.26 31.44 -11.02
CA ALA A 81 -5.61 31.34 -10.46
C ALA A 81 -6.78 31.89 -11.30
N GLU A 82 -6.53 32.48 -12.46
CA GLU A 82 -7.55 33.06 -13.34
C GLU A 82 -8.22 32.02 -14.25
N ASN A 83 -7.64 30.84 -14.44
CA ASN A 83 -8.18 29.81 -15.33
C ASN A 83 -9.10 28.83 -14.57
N TRP A 84 -10.35 29.22 -14.34
CA TRP A 84 -11.33 28.39 -13.62
C TRP A 84 -11.54 27.01 -14.29
N GLN A 85 -11.44 26.93 -15.62
CA GLN A 85 -11.58 25.68 -16.37
C GLN A 85 -10.46 24.68 -16.03
N PHE A 86 -9.23 25.17 -15.81
CA PHE A 86 -8.10 24.34 -15.43
C PHE A 86 -8.29 23.77 -14.02
N HIS A 87 -8.72 24.61 -13.07
CA HIS A 87 -9.03 24.15 -11.72
C HIS A 87 -10.21 23.17 -11.66
N ALA A 88 -11.24 23.37 -12.49
CA ALA A 88 -12.36 22.43 -12.61
C ALA A 88 -11.91 21.06 -13.15
N LEU A 89 -11.07 21.05 -14.20
CA LEU A 89 -10.50 19.82 -14.75
C LEU A 89 -9.63 19.08 -13.73
N MET A 90 -8.83 19.82 -12.95
CA MET A 90 -7.99 19.28 -11.88
C MET A 90 -8.81 18.66 -10.74
N MET A 91 -9.89 19.33 -10.32
CA MET A 91 -10.81 18.78 -9.31
C MET A 91 -11.47 17.48 -9.78
N ILE A 92 -11.95 17.44 -11.03
CA ILE A 92 -12.56 16.24 -11.62
C ILE A 92 -11.53 15.11 -11.74
N TYR A 93 -10.32 15.42 -12.20
CA TYR A 93 -9.22 14.47 -12.33
C TYR A 93 -8.81 13.88 -10.97
N PHE A 94 -8.68 14.72 -9.94
CA PHE A 94 -8.37 14.27 -8.58
C PHE A 94 -9.47 13.38 -8.01
N PHE A 95 -10.74 13.73 -8.22
CA PHE A 95 -11.87 12.88 -7.82
C PHE A 95 -11.80 11.51 -8.50
N PHE A 96 -11.54 11.46 -9.80
CA PHE A 96 -11.50 10.19 -10.52
C PHE A 96 -10.27 9.33 -10.14
N THR A 97 -9.10 9.93 -9.99
CA THR A 97 -7.87 9.15 -9.70
C THR A 97 -7.72 8.77 -8.24
N VAL A 98 -7.92 9.71 -7.32
CA VAL A 98 -7.69 9.46 -5.89
C VAL A 98 -8.91 8.81 -5.23
N ILE A 99 -10.14 9.16 -5.62
CA ILE A 99 -11.33 8.59 -4.98
C ILE A 99 -11.82 7.33 -5.71
N LEU A 100 -11.86 7.31 -7.04
CA LEU A 100 -12.35 6.12 -7.75
C LEU A 100 -11.24 5.10 -8.00
N MET A 101 -10.17 5.50 -8.69
CA MET A 101 -9.13 4.53 -9.09
C MET A 101 -8.35 3.96 -7.91
N LEU A 102 -8.03 4.75 -6.88
CA LEU A 102 -7.34 4.22 -5.70
C LEU A 102 -8.21 3.23 -4.92
N ASN A 103 -9.51 3.52 -4.75
CA ASN A 103 -10.43 2.61 -4.05
C ASN A 103 -10.62 1.31 -4.84
N VAL A 104 -10.72 1.38 -6.17
CA VAL A 104 -10.75 0.19 -7.04
C VAL A 104 -9.43 -0.58 -6.95
N LEU A 105 -8.29 0.11 -6.96
CA LEU A 105 -6.98 -0.53 -6.84
C LEU A 105 -6.84 -1.27 -5.51
N ILE A 106 -7.25 -0.65 -4.40
CA ILE A 106 -7.25 -1.30 -3.08
C ILE A 106 -8.18 -2.52 -3.10
N ALA A 107 -9.36 -2.43 -3.71
CA ALA A 107 -10.28 -3.57 -3.83
C ALA A 107 -9.68 -4.70 -4.67
N LEU A 108 -9.01 -4.40 -5.78
CA LEU A 108 -8.34 -5.39 -6.62
C LEU A 108 -7.15 -6.04 -5.90
N ILE A 109 -6.34 -5.25 -5.18
CA ILE A 109 -5.23 -5.75 -4.38
C ILE A 109 -5.75 -6.68 -3.28
N ASN A 110 -6.79 -6.28 -2.57
CA ASN A 110 -7.41 -7.13 -1.55
C ASN A 110 -7.99 -8.41 -2.15
N GLY A 111 -8.62 -8.32 -3.33
CA GLY A 111 -9.07 -9.50 -4.06
C GLY A 111 -7.92 -10.44 -4.43
N ALA A 112 -6.84 -9.90 -5.00
CA ALA A 112 -5.66 -10.68 -5.38
C ALA A 112 -4.95 -11.32 -4.19
N PHE A 113 -4.92 -10.67 -3.02
CA PHE A 113 -4.38 -11.25 -1.79
C PHE A 113 -5.31 -12.29 -1.16
N ASN A 114 -6.62 -12.12 -1.27
CA ASN A 114 -7.59 -13.06 -0.71
C ASN A 114 -7.74 -14.33 -1.58
N ASP A 115 -7.54 -14.22 -2.89
CA ASP A 115 -7.42 -15.36 -3.81
C ASP A 115 -6.00 -15.96 -3.82
N GLY A 116 -5.07 -15.38 -3.05
CA GLY A 116 -3.71 -15.84 -2.85
C GLY A 116 -3.66 -17.10 -1.99
N ASP A 117 -4.02 -18.23 -2.59
CA ASP A 117 -3.91 -19.58 -2.03
C ASP A 117 -2.53 -19.86 -1.43
N GLU A 118 -2.42 -20.92 -0.61
CA GLU A 118 -1.17 -21.36 0.08
C GLU A 118 0.07 -21.50 -0.83
N THR A 119 -0.11 -21.44 -2.15
CA THR A 119 0.89 -21.25 -3.19
C THR A 119 1.95 -20.21 -2.86
N TRP A 120 1.61 -19.08 -2.19
CA TRP A 120 2.62 -18.08 -1.82
C TRP A 120 3.70 -18.65 -0.89
N ARG A 121 3.33 -19.57 0.00
CA ARG A 121 4.25 -20.25 0.92
C ARG A 121 5.18 -21.19 0.15
N GLN A 122 4.64 -21.89 -0.85
CA GLN A 122 5.41 -22.78 -1.73
C GLN A 122 6.38 -21.99 -2.62
N VAL A 123 5.92 -20.89 -3.23
CA VAL A 123 6.76 -19.99 -4.04
C VAL A 123 7.85 -19.35 -3.19
N TRP A 124 7.52 -18.93 -1.96
CA TRP A 124 8.49 -18.40 -1.03
C TRP A 124 9.55 -19.44 -0.63
N LEU A 125 9.13 -20.66 -0.29
CA LEU A 125 10.05 -21.77 0.02
C LEU A 125 10.95 -22.11 -1.17
N LEU A 126 10.39 -22.18 -2.38
CA LEU A 126 11.15 -22.47 -3.59
C LEU A 126 12.19 -21.40 -3.90
N ASN A 127 11.80 -20.12 -3.83
CA ASN A 127 12.73 -19.01 -4.02
C ASN A 127 13.83 -19.01 -2.95
N ARG A 128 13.47 -19.30 -1.70
CA ARG A 128 14.45 -19.41 -0.61
C ARG A 128 15.40 -20.59 -0.83
N LEU A 129 14.89 -21.71 -1.31
CA LEU A 129 15.71 -22.88 -1.65
C LEU A 129 16.71 -22.54 -2.75
N GLN A 130 16.28 -21.88 -3.83
CA GLN A 130 17.18 -21.48 -4.92
C GLN A 130 18.28 -20.51 -4.44
N VAL A 131 17.95 -19.59 -3.53
CA VAL A 131 18.94 -18.69 -2.93
C VAL A 131 19.93 -19.48 -2.06
N VAL A 132 19.45 -20.44 -1.28
CA VAL A 132 20.34 -21.31 -0.47
C VAL A 132 21.20 -22.20 -1.36
N GLU A 133 20.63 -22.81 -2.40
CA GLU A 133 21.35 -23.64 -3.38
C GLU A 133 22.46 -22.85 -4.07
N SER A 134 22.15 -21.64 -4.55
CA SER A 134 23.15 -20.78 -5.20
C SER A 134 24.26 -20.34 -4.23
N ALA A 135 23.91 -20.03 -2.98
CA ALA A 135 24.90 -19.71 -1.95
C ALA A 135 25.75 -20.93 -1.57
N GLU A 136 25.14 -22.11 -1.47
CA GLU A 136 25.82 -23.38 -1.18
C GLU A 136 26.79 -23.73 -2.30
N ASN A 137 26.36 -23.65 -3.57
CA ASN A 137 27.19 -23.89 -4.75
C ASN A 137 28.44 -23.01 -4.76
N LEU A 138 28.30 -21.74 -4.36
CA LEU A 138 29.45 -20.83 -4.23
C LEU A 138 30.39 -21.23 -3.09
N SER A 139 29.83 -21.74 -1.98
CA SER A 139 30.61 -22.15 -0.80
C SER A 139 31.43 -23.43 -1.01
N TYR A 140 31.04 -24.30 -1.95
CA TYR A 140 31.81 -25.51 -2.29
C TYR A 140 33.20 -25.20 -2.87
N LEU A 141 33.36 -24.03 -3.48
CA LEU A 141 34.63 -23.61 -4.09
C LEU A 141 35.66 -23.13 -3.06
N ILE A 142 35.28 -22.95 -1.78
CA ILE A 142 36.15 -22.44 -0.74
C ILE A 142 36.64 -23.60 0.16
N PRO A 143 37.95 -23.94 0.13
CA PRO A 143 38.48 -25.04 0.94
C PRO A 143 38.37 -24.74 2.44
N GLY A 144 37.88 -25.71 3.22
CA GLY A 144 37.78 -25.61 4.69
C GLY A 144 36.55 -24.88 5.23
N TYR A 145 35.71 -24.27 4.37
CA TYR A 145 34.53 -23.52 4.82
C TYR A 145 33.47 -24.41 5.49
N ARG A 146 33.19 -25.60 4.94
CA ARG A 146 32.25 -26.57 5.53
C ARG A 146 32.70 -27.17 6.86
N GLN A 147 34.01 -27.33 7.05
CA GLN A 147 34.56 -28.01 8.23
C GLN A 147 34.71 -27.08 9.43
N SER A 148 34.82 -25.76 9.18
CA SER A 148 34.99 -24.74 10.22
C SER A 148 33.71 -24.00 10.59
N SER A 149 32.65 -24.14 9.78
CA SER A 149 31.41 -23.41 9.97
C SER A 149 30.37 -24.22 10.78
N PRO A 150 29.79 -23.64 11.85
CA PRO A 150 28.71 -24.26 12.60
C PRO A 150 27.35 -24.22 11.86
N TRP A 151 27.29 -23.56 10.69
CA TRP A 151 26.04 -23.37 9.94
C TRP A 151 25.66 -24.59 9.08
N PHE A 152 26.55 -25.58 8.96
CA PHE A 152 26.26 -26.84 8.28
C PHE A 152 26.04 -27.95 9.31
N PRO A 153 24.88 -28.62 9.30
CA PRO A 153 24.67 -29.77 10.17
C PRO A 153 25.61 -30.91 9.77
N THR A 154 26.25 -31.53 10.76
CA THR A 154 27.11 -32.72 10.56
C THR A 154 26.29 -33.95 10.15
N GLU A 155 25.03 -34.01 10.60
CA GLU A 155 24.11 -35.13 10.39
C GLU A 155 22.74 -34.58 9.98
N ILE A 156 22.10 -35.21 8.99
CA ILE A 156 20.75 -34.87 8.55
C ILE A 156 19.86 -36.07 8.83
N TYR A 157 18.90 -35.89 9.73
CA TYR A 157 17.92 -36.91 10.07
C TYR A 157 16.72 -36.79 9.13
N TYR A 158 16.44 -37.85 8.38
CA TYR A 158 15.23 -37.97 7.59
C TYR A 158 14.31 -39.02 8.23
N SER A 159 13.02 -38.74 8.32
CA SER A 159 12.03 -39.76 8.63
C SER A 159 11.83 -40.60 7.37
N ALA A 160 12.20 -41.87 7.42
CA ALA A 160 11.94 -42.84 6.36
C ALA A 160 10.97 -43.90 6.86
N THR A 161 10.13 -44.38 5.97
CA THR A 161 9.22 -45.50 6.24
C THR A 161 10.04 -46.80 6.30
N GLU A 162 9.61 -47.80 7.06
CA GLU A 162 10.34 -49.08 7.22
C GLU A 162 10.63 -49.77 5.87
N GLU A 163 9.75 -49.58 4.88
CA GLU A 163 9.92 -50.09 3.51
C GLU A 163 11.08 -49.42 2.77
N GLU A 164 11.20 -48.10 2.88
CA GLU A 164 12.27 -47.30 2.25
C GLU A 164 13.63 -47.62 2.87
N ILE A 165 13.67 -47.90 4.17
CA ILE A 165 14.88 -48.34 4.89
C ILE A 165 15.32 -49.72 4.37
N ARG A 166 14.37 -50.62 4.13
CA ARG A 166 14.67 -51.98 3.63
C ARG A 166 15.21 -51.94 2.21
N GLU A 167 14.60 -51.14 1.33
CA GLU A 167 15.08 -50.96 -0.05
C GLU A 167 16.48 -50.30 -0.08
N PHE A 168 16.73 -49.34 0.80
CA PHE A 168 18.05 -48.71 0.93
C PHE A 168 19.13 -49.70 1.40
N ALA A 169 18.82 -50.52 2.40
CA ALA A 169 19.72 -51.54 2.92
C ALA A 169 20.04 -52.63 1.88
N GLU A 170 19.08 -52.99 1.04
CA GLU A 170 19.27 -53.93 -0.07
C GLU A 170 20.14 -53.33 -1.19
N LYS A 171 19.98 -52.03 -1.45
CA LYS A 171 20.71 -51.30 -2.49
C LYS A 171 22.16 -50.95 -2.12
N TYR A 172 22.46 -50.78 -0.83
CA TYR A 172 23.78 -50.41 -0.33
C TYR A 172 24.27 -51.33 0.80
N PRO A 173 24.60 -52.60 0.49
CA PRO A 173 24.96 -53.60 1.50
C PRO A 173 26.34 -53.38 2.17
N SER A 174 27.10 -52.37 1.78
CA SER A 174 28.47 -52.11 2.25
C SER A 174 28.61 -50.96 3.24
N VAL A 175 27.50 -50.38 3.74
CA VAL A 175 27.56 -49.43 4.85
C VAL A 175 27.61 -50.25 6.14
N ASP A 176 28.80 -50.37 6.71
CA ASP A 176 29.06 -51.11 7.95
C ASP A 176 28.17 -50.57 9.09
N ASN A 177 27.35 -51.46 9.64
CA ASN A 177 26.33 -51.16 10.65
C ASN A 177 26.93 -50.99 12.05
N GLN A 178 28.13 -50.40 12.16
CA GLN A 178 28.82 -50.27 13.46
C GLN A 178 28.59 -48.91 14.13
N ASP A 179 28.19 -47.88 13.36
CA ASP A 179 27.90 -46.53 13.91
C ASP A 179 26.40 -46.27 14.13
N VAL A 180 25.54 -47.23 13.76
CA VAL A 180 24.09 -47.14 13.91
C VAL A 180 23.68 -48.08 15.04
N VAL A 181 22.92 -47.57 16.02
CA VAL A 181 22.32 -48.29 17.16
C VAL A 181 23.21 -48.39 18.43
N LYS A 182 23.45 -47.26 19.09
CA LYS A 182 23.36 -47.19 20.56
C LYS A 182 22.02 -46.61 20.95
N VAL A 183 20.98 -47.46 20.98
CA VAL A 183 19.70 -47.10 21.59
C VAL A 183 19.91 -47.17 23.12
N ASP A 184 20.25 -46.04 23.71
CA ASP A 184 20.23 -45.87 25.16
C ASP A 184 18.77 -45.87 25.63
N LYS A 185 18.30 -47.02 26.16
CA LYS A 185 16.96 -47.18 26.76
C LYS A 185 16.90 -46.70 28.21
N SER A 186 17.79 -45.80 28.64
CA SER A 186 17.92 -45.38 30.04
C SER A 186 17.40 -43.97 30.32
N ARG A 187 16.32 -43.53 29.66
CA ARG A 187 15.71 -42.22 29.98
C ARG A 187 14.23 -42.11 29.64
N THR A 188 13.43 -43.11 30.02
CA THR A 188 12.00 -42.91 30.30
C THR A 188 11.87 -42.20 31.66
N SER A 189 12.05 -40.89 31.63
CA SER A 189 11.42 -39.99 32.59
C SER A 189 10.50 -39.11 31.75
N ASP A 190 9.20 -39.41 31.85
CA ASP A 190 8.03 -38.78 31.26
C ASP A 190 8.25 -37.54 30.37
N PRO A 191 7.99 -37.63 29.06
CA PRO A 191 7.63 -36.46 28.28
C PRO A 191 6.11 -36.27 28.43
N GLU A 192 5.70 -35.19 29.10
CA GLU A 192 4.33 -34.68 28.99
C GLU A 192 3.95 -34.59 27.50
N ASP A 193 2.81 -35.19 27.15
CA ASP A 193 2.32 -35.33 25.78
C ASP A 193 2.38 -33.98 25.02
N PRO A 194 3.17 -33.88 23.92
CA PRO A 194 3.28 -32.67 23.10
C PRO A 194 1.92 -32.16 22.57
N TRP A 195 0.93 -33.05 22.49
CA TRP A 195 -0.43 -32.74 22.06
C TRP A 195 -1.22 -31.93 23.08
N THR A 196 -1.00 -32.13 24.38
CA THR A 196 -1.73 -31.44 25.45
C THR A 196 -1.25 -29.99 25.63
N SER A 197 0.05 -29.75 25.43
CA SER A 197 0.63 -28.40 25.47
C SER A 197 0.16 -27.53 24.29
N LEU A 198 0.04 -28.12 23.10
CA LEU A 198 -0.51 -27.47 21.90
C LEU A 198 -2.00 -27.10 22.07
N GLN A 199 -2.82 -28.02 22.59
CA GLN A 199 -4.24 -27.74 22.86
C GLN A 199 -4.42 -26.63 23.90
N THR A 200 -3.63 -26.67 24.98
CA THR A 200 -3.65 -25.64 26.02
C THR A 200 -3.23 -24.26 25.47
N GLN A 201 -2.25 -24.23 24.57
CA GLN A 201 -1.78 -22.99 23.93
C GLN A 201 -2.83 -22.43 22.95
N GLN A 202 -3.53 -23.29 22.22
CA GLN A 202 -4.60 -22.92 21.31
C GLN A 202 -5.85 -22.39 22.06
N GLU A 203 -6.23 -23.02 23.17
CA GLU A 203 -7.32 -22.53 24.02
C GLU A 203 -6.98 -21.20 24.71
N ALA A 204 -5.73 -21.03 25.16
CA ALA A 204 -5.26 -19.76 25.71
C ALA A 204 -5.26 -18.64 24.64
N ALA A 205 -4.89 -18.95 23.40
CA ALA A 205 -4.98 -18.01 22.28
C ALA A 205 -6.45 -17.66 21.96
N ARG A 206 -7.35 -18.63 22.02
CA ARG A 206 -8.78 -18.44 21.78
C ARG A 206 -9.44 -17.55 22.84
N ARG A 207 -9.14 -17.76 24.12
CA ARG A 207 -9.60 -16.90 25.22
C ARG A 207 -9.08 -15.46 25.09
N LYS A 208 -7.80 -15.29 24.76
CA LYS A 208 -7.24 -13.95 24.50
C LYS A 208 -7.94 -13.25 23.34
N MET A 209 -8.31 -13.99 22.29
CA MET A 209 -9.02 -13.44 21.14
C MET A 209 -10.47 -13.06 21.48
N GLU A 210 -11.15 -13.86 22.31
CA GLU A 210 -12.49 -13.57 22.82
C GLU A 210 -12.48 -12.30 23.71
N ASP A 211 -11.52 -12.20 24.63
CA ASP A 211 -11.34 -11.00 25.48
C ASP A 211 -11.06 -9.75 24.64
N MET A 212 -10.21 -9.87 23.60
CA MET A 212 -9.93 -8.78 22.66
C MET A 212 -11.18 -8.36 21.87
N CYS A 213 -11.98 -9.34 21.43
CA CYS A 213 -13.22 -9.09 20.70
C CYS A 213 -14.24 -8.37 21.57
N GLU A 214 -14.35 -8.76 22.84
CA GLU A 214 -15.25 -8.11 23.79
C GLU A 214 -14.78 -6.69 24.14
N GLN A 215 -13.46 -6.48 24.28
CA GLN A 215 -12.88 -5.15 24.45
C GLN A 215 -13.12 -4.26 23.22
N ALA A 216 -12.96 -4.81 22.01
CA ALA A 216 -13.22 -4.10 20.76
C ALA A 216 -14.71 -3.74 20.61
N LYS A 217 -15.62 -4.60 21.04
CA LYS A 217 -17.05 -4.31 21.05
C LYS A 217 -17.39 -3.16 22.02
N ARG A 218 -16.85 -3.19 23.24
CA ARG A 218 -17.04 -2.11 24.22
C ARG A 218 -16.48 -0.78 23.74
N SER A 219 -15.31 -0.78 23.09
CA SER A 219 -14.73 0.45 22.53
C SER A 219 -15.56 0.99 21.37
N GLN A 220 -16.11 0.11 20.52
CA GLN A 220 -17.02 0.50 19.44
C GLN A 220 -18.32 1.13 19.97
N GLU A 221 -18.94 0.53 20.99
CA GLU A 221 -20.14 1.07 21.64
C GLU A 221 -19.87 2.45 22.29
N GLN A 222 -18.70 2.64 22.90
CA GLN A 222 -18.27 3.95 23.43
C GLN A 222 -18.11 5.00 22.32
N LEU A 223 -17.47 4.64 21.20
CA LEU A 223 -17.31 5.54 20.06
C LEU A 223 -18.65 5.91 19.42
N GLN A 224 -19.57 4.96 19.29
CA GLN A 224 -20.92 5.23 18.79
C GLN A 224 -21.68 6.17 19.74
N GLY A 225 -21.59 5.93 21.06
CA GLY A 225 -22.21 6.81 22.07
C GLY A 225 -21.63 8.23 22.05
N GLN A 226 -20.32 8.38 21.86
CA GLN A 226 -19.70 9.69 21.67
C GLN A 226 -20.14 10.36 20.37
N GLY A 227 -20.25 9.60 19.27
CA GLY A 227 -20.73 10.10 17.98
C GLY A 227 -22.15 10.67 18.06
N ILE A 228 -23.06 9.99 18.75
CA ILE A 228 -24.44 10.48 18.98
C ILE A 228 -24.44 11.78 19.80
N LYS A 229 -23.63 11.88 20.85
CA LYS A 229 -23.50 13.11 21.66
C LYS A 229 -22.94 14.28 20.86
N LEU A 230 -21.92 14.04 20.04
CA LEU A 230 -21.35 15.05 19.14
C LEU A 230 -22.39 15.53 18.12
N GLN A 231 -23.20 14.62 17.59
CA GLN A 231 -24.25 14.95 16.64
C GLN A 231 -25.34 15.83 17.27
N ASP A 232 -25.74 15.54 18.51
CA ASP A 232 -26.69 16.35 19.27
C ASP A 232 -26.14 17.76 19.58
N GLN A 233 -24.85 17.86 19.91
CA GLN A 233 -24.18 19.16 20.06
C GLN A 233 -24.16 19.97 18.77
N ILE A 234 -23.92 19.33 17.62
CA ILE A 234 -23.96 20.00 16.31
C ILE A 234 -25.36 20.54 16.01
N VAL A 235 -26.41 19.77 16.30
CA VAL A 235 -27.80 20.21 16.11
C VAL A 235 -28.11 21.41 17.02
N THR A 236 -27.69 21.36 18.28
CA THR A 236 -27.87 22.44 19.25
C THR A 236 -27.17 23.73 18.79
N LEU A 237 -25.90 23.62 18.39
CA LEU A 237 -25.11 24.75 17.86
C LEU A 237 -25.73 25.35 16.60
N LYS A 238 -26.28 24.50 15.73
CA LYS A 238 -26.95 24.95 14.50
C LYS A 238 -28.21 25.76 14.82
N ASN A 239 -29.01 25.32 15.79
CA ASN A 239 -30.20 26.05 16.22
C ASN A 239 -29.82 27.41 16.83
N GLN A 240 -28.79 27.44 17.69
CA GLN A 240 -28.28 28.70 18.26
C GLN A 240 -27.80 29.69 17.18
N ASN A 241 -27.10 29.19 16.16
CA ASN A 241 -26.65 30.03 15.04
C ASN A 241 -27.83 30.59 14.23
N ASN A 242 -28.89 29.81 14.02
CA ASN A 242 -30.08 30.29 13.33
C ASN A 242 -30.81 31.37 14.15
N GLU A 243 -30.96 31.15 15.45
CA GLU A 243 -31.58 32.12 16.36
C GLU A 243 -30.80 33.44 16.40
N LEU A 244 -29.47 33.36 16.50
CA LEU A 244 -28.60 34.55 16.46
C LEU A 244 -28.77 35.31 15.14
N LYS A 245 -28.88 34.58 14.02
CA LYS A 245 -29.08 35.17 12.70
C LYS A 245 -30.43 35.89 12.59
N ASP A 246 -31.48 35.31 13.16
CA ASP A 246 -32.81 35.92 13.18
C ASP A 246 -32.84 37.18 14.07
N GLN A 247 -32.14 37.17 15.21
CA GLN A 247 -31.99 38.37 16.06
C GLN A 247 -31.29 39.51 15.32
N LEU A 248 -30.19 39.21 14.61
CA LEU A 248 -29.48 40.18 13.77
C LEU A 248 -30.39 40.78 12.70
N ARG A 249 -31.21 39.94 12.07
CA ARG A 249 -32.13 40.38 11.02
C ARG A 249 -33.23 41.29 11.57
N HIS A 250 -33.81 40.95 12.72
CA HIS A 250 -34.77 41.83 13.39
C HIS A 250 -34.18 43.17 13.84
N GLN A 251 -32.92 43.18 14.30
CA GLN A 251 -32.25 44.45 14.61
C GLN A 251 -32.07 45.31 13.36
N GLN A 252 -31.69 44.70 12.23
CA GLN A 252 -31.54 45.40 10.96
C GLN A 252 -32.88 45.98 10.49
N GLU A 253 -33.96 45.19 10.52
CA GLU A 253 -35.31 45.62 10.14
C GLU A 253 -35.80 46.77 11.05
N SER A 254 -35.53 46.71 12.36
CA SER A 254 -35.85 47.79 13.30
C SER A 254 -35.08 49.08 12.98
N LEU A 255 -33.79 48.97 12.64
CA LEU A 255 -32.97 50.11 12.29
C LEU A 255 -33.46 50.77 10.99
N GLU A 256 -33.80 49.98 9.98
CA GLU A 256 -34.36 50.46 8.72
C GLU A 256 -35.72 51.16 8.93
N ALA A 257 -36.58 50.61 9.79
CA ALA A 257 -37.84 51.25 10.15
C ALA A 257 -37.64 52.61 10.83
N GLN A 258 -36.66 52.72 11.74
CA GLN A 258 -36.31 54.00 12.37
C GLN A 258 -35.78 55.01 11.35
N ILE A 259 -34.88 54.59 10.44
CA ILE A 259 -34.35 55.46 9.38
C ILE A 259 -35.48 55.95 8.48
N ASN A 260 -36.41 55.08 8.10
CA ASN A 260 -37.53 55.44 7.23
C ASN A 260 -38.53 56.36 7.95
N GLY A 261 -38.81 56.13 9.23
CA GLY A 261 -39.61 57.02 10.06
C GLY A 261 -38.98 58.42 10.19
N LEU A 262 -37.67 58.48 10.42
CA LEU A 262 -36.92 59.74 10.50
C LEU A 262 -36.94 60.49 9.16
N LYS A 263 -36.79 59.78 8.03
CA LYS A 263 -36.91 60.35 6.68
C LYS A 263 -38.30 60.90 6.41
N ALA A 264 -39.35 60.17 6.81
CA ALA A 264 -40.73 60.63 6.66
C ALA A 264 -40.99 61.90 7.49
N PHE A 265 -40.52 61.93 8.74
CA PHE A 265 -40.59 63.10 9.61
C PHE A 265 -39.83 64.31 9.04
N MET A 266 -38.61 64.11 8.51
CA MET A 266 -37.86 65.16 7.81
C MET A 266 -38.58 65.69 6.57
N LYS A 267 -39.26 64.81 5.82
CA LYS A 267 -40.04 65.19 4.64
C LYS A 267 -41.27 66.03 5.01
N GLU A 268 -41.87 65.77 6.16
CA GLU A 268 -43.03 66.52 6.65
C GLU A 268 -42.64 67.89 7.25
N LEU A 269 -41.44 68.02 7.80
CA LEU A 269 -40.89 69.28 8.31
C LEU A 269 -40.31 70.22 7.22
N LEU A 270 -40.18 69.76 5.98
CA LEU A 270 -39.78 70.59 4.84
C LEU A 270 -41.01 70.92 3.98
N PRO A 271 -41.77 72.00 4.28
CA PRO A 271 -42.80 72.47 3.35
C PRO A 271 -42.14 72.84 2.03
N SER A 272 -42.67 72.29 0.94
CA SER A 272 -42.23 72.55 -0.42
C SER A 272 -42.15 74.06 -0.64
N LYS A 273 -40.96 74.57 -0.92
CA LYS A 273 -40.77 75.93 -1.42
C LYS A 273 -41.61 76.06 -2.69
N PRO A 274 -42.66 76.91 -2.74
CA PRO A 274 -43.36 77.14 -3.99
C PRO A 274 -42.39 77.83 -4.95
N SER A 275 -42.45 77.36 -6.19
CA SER A 275 -41.82 77.88 -7.41
C SER A 275 -41.84 79.40 -7.52
#